data_AF-A0A835V0J4-F1
#
_entry.id   AF-A0A835V0J4-F1
#
_cell.length_a   1.000
_cell.length_b   1.000
_cell.length_c   1.000
_cell.angle_alpha   90.00
_cell.angle_beta   90.00
_cell.angle_gamma   90.00
#
_symmetry.space_group_name_H-M   'P 1'
#
loop_
_entity.id
_entity.type
_entity.pdbx_description
1 polymer ?
#
loop_
_entity_poly.entity_id
_entity_poly.type
_entity_poly.pdbx_seq_one_letter_code
_entity_poly.pdbx_strand_id
1 'polypeptide(L)'
;MGFTNTAGPKGHQAVALRLNADTAVIYNCRIDGFQDTFYTQSGRHFVLNCVISGTIDFIFGDSQIVIQNCLIIVRRPMDNQQNTVTAQGKDTRNERTGMTIQNCRIVPD
;
A
#
# COMPACT_ATOMS: atom_id res chain seq x y z
N MET A 1 -0.56 -16.33 -0.01
CA MET A 1 -1.19 -15.94 1.28
C MET A 1 -1.90 -14.59 1.08
N GLY A 2 -2.96 -14.29 1.84
CA GLY A 2 -3.72 -13.04 1.70
C GLY A 2 -3.96 -12.34 3.04
N PHE A 3 -3.86 -11.01 3.06
CA PHE A 3 -4.22 -10.14 4.19
C PHE A 3 -5.36 -9.22 3.73
N THR A 4 -6.49 -9.23 4.43
CA THR A 4 -7.68 -8.49 4.01
C THR A 4 -8.35 -7.80 5.18
N ASN A 5 -8.73 -6.55 4.99
CA ASN A 5 -9.64 -5.84 5.89
C ASN A 5 -11.00 -5.62 5.20
N THR A 6 -12.07 -6.10 5.83
CA THR A 6 -13.44 -6.12 5.25
C THR A 6 -14.33 -4.98 5.74
N ALA A 7 -13.78 -3.94 6.39
CA ALA A 7 -14.56 -2.80 6.85
C ALA A 7 -15.33 -2.08 5.72
N GLY A 8 -14.84 -2.19 4.49
CA GLY A 8 -15.46 -1.55 3.32
C GLY A 8 -15.12 -0.06 3.22
N PRO A 9 -15.57 0.62 2.16
CA PRO A 9 -15.24 2.03 1.95
C PRO A 9 -15.94 2.96 2.96
N LYS A 10 -17.04 2.50 3.58
CA LYS A 10 -17.74 3.20 4.68
C LYS A 10 -17.02 3.06 6.03
N GLY A 11 -16.08 2.14 6.15
CA GLY A 11 -15.29 1.93 7.36
C GLY A 11 -14.20 2.97 7.56
N HIS A 12 -14.01 3.89 6.61
CA HIS A 12 -12.89 4.84 6.58
C HIS A 12 -11.54 4.11 6.67
N GLN A 13 -10.57 4.64 7.41
CA GLN A 13 -9.23 4.06 7.54
C GLN A 13 -9.29 2.64 8.10
N ALA A 14 -8.81 1.66 7.34
CA ALA A 14 -8.91 0.24 7.72
C ALA A 14 -7.73 -0.57 7.16
N VAL A 15 -6.67 -0.70 7.96
CA VAL A 15 -5.43 -1.39 7.59
C VAL A 15 -5.64 -2.90 7.44
N ALA A 16 -5.17 -3.47 6.33
CA ALA A 16 -5.10 -4.91 6.10
C ALA A 16 -3.74 -5.49 6.51
N LEU A 17 -2.65 -4.77 6.26
CA LEU A 17 -1.30 -5.16 6.66
C LEU A 17 -0.50 -3.94 7.11
N ARG A 18 0.13 -4.03 8.29
CA ARG A 18 1.10 -3.06 8.79
C ARG A 18 2.48 -3.69 8.89
N LEU A 19 3.47 -3.12 8.21
CA LEU A 19 4.86 -3.53 8.28
C LEU A 19 5.68 -2.54 9.10
N ASN A 20 6.11 -3.00 10.27
CA ASN A 20 7.01 -2.29 11.16
C ASN A 20 8.21 -3.19 11.49
N ALA A 21 8.99 -3.51 10.47
CA ALA A 21 10.12 -4.41 10.54
C ALA A 21 11.21 -3.97 9.55
N ASP A 22 12.47 -4.21 9.86
CA ASP A 22 13.57 -3.94 8.94
C ASP A 22 13.92 -5.19 8.13
N THR A 23 14.36 -5.01 6.87
CA THR A 23 14.68 -6.09 5.92
C THR A 23 13.54 -7.08 5.66
N ALA A 24 12.30 -6.60 5.66
CA ALA A 24 11.13 -7.44 5.43
C ALA A 24 10.86 -7.65 3.93
N VAL A 25 10.48 -8.88 3.56
CA VAL A 25 10.05 -9.23 2.20
C VAL A 25 8.61 -9.72 2.21
N ILE A 26 7.79 -9.17 1.32
CA ILE A 26 6.46 -9.69 1.01
C ILE A 26 6.48 -10.22 -0.42
N TYR A 27 6.31 -11.54 -0.56
CA TYR A 27 6.44 -12.22 -1.85
C TYR A 27 5.20 -13.07 -2.15
N ASN A 28 4.64 -12.90 -3.34
CA ASN A 28 3.50 -13.69 -3.83
C ASN A 28 2.29 -13.68 -2.86
N CYS A 29 1.97 -12.48 -2.38
CA CYS A 29 0.86 -12.23 -1.46
C CYS A 29 -0.19 -11.31 -2.09
N ARG A 30 -1.39 -11.35 -1.51
CA ARG A 30 -2.47 -10.42 -1.80
C ARG A 30 -2.78 -9.57 -0.57
N ILE A 31 -2.87 -8.25 -0.74
CA ILE A 31 -3.19 -7.30 0.32
C ILE A 31 -4.39 -6.48 -0.15
N ASP A 32 -5.55 -6.69 0.47
CA ASP A 32 -6.81 -6.11 0.01
C ASP A 32 -7.50 -5.27 1.08
N GLY A 33 -7.99 -4.10 0.68
CA GLY A 33 -8.78 -3.23 1.52
C GLY A 33 -9.47 -2.13 0.71
N PHE A 34 -9.67 -0.99 1.36
CA PHE A 34 -10.18 0.24 0.78
C PHE A 34 -9.24 1.39 1.16
N GLN A 35 -9.61 2.23 2.13
CA GLN A 35 -8.76 3.30 2.61
C GLN A 35 -7.69 2.76 3.58
N ASP A 36 -6.44 3.22 3.42
CA ASP A 36 -5.30 2.87 4.28
C ASP A 36 -4.97 1.35 4.29
N THR A 37 -5.04 0.69 3.13
CA THR A 37 -4.91 -0.78 3.04
C THR A 37 -3.56 -1.32 3.52
N PHE A 38 -2.45 -0.77 3.02
CA PHE A 38 -1.10 -1.28 3.25
C PHE A 38 -0.21 -0.22 3.93
N TYR A 39 -0.01 -0.38 5.23
CA TYR A 39 0.78 0.54 6.04
C TYR A 39 2.24 0.11 6.12
N THR A 40 3.07 0.71 5.27
CA THR A 40 4.52 0.53 5.23
C THR A 40 5.17 1.46 6.27
N GLN A 41 5.01 1.13 7.55
CA GLN A 41 5.24 2.06 8.66
C GLN A 41 6.71 2.48 8.79
N SER A 42 7.64 1.52 8.97
CA SER A 42 9.07 1.82 9.12
C SER A 42 9.95 0.63 8.75
N GLY A 43 11.22 0.90 8.44
CA GLY A 43 12.23 -0.08 8.04
C GLY A 43 12.41 -0.19 6.52
N ARG A 44 13.24 -1.15 6.07
CA ARG A 44 13.49 -1.44 4.66
C ARG A 44 12.64 -2.61 4.17
N HIS A 45 11.79 -2.39 3.19
CA HIS A 45 10.85 -3.40 2.69
C HIS A 45 11.05 -3.69 1.21
N PHE A 46 10.86 -4.95 0.83
CA PHE A 46 10.79 -5.36 -0.57
C PHE A 46 9.50 -6.14 -0.84
N VAL A 47 8.68 -5.64 -1.75
CA VAL A 47 7.38 -6.24 -2.10
C VAL A 47 7.44 -6.70 -3.55
N LEU A 48 7.32 -8.00 -3.78
CA LEU A 48 7.56 -8.61 -5.08
C LEU A 48 6.42 -9.55 -5.49
N ASN A 49 5.98 -9.44 -6.75
CA ASN A 49 4.94 -10.31 -7.34
C ASN A 49 3.65 -10.37 -6.50
N CYS A 50 3.25 -9.26 -5.91
CA CYS A 50 2.07 -9.16 -5.07
C CYS A 50 0.88 -8.50 -5.80
N VAL A 51 -0.32 -8.69 -5.25
CA VAL A 51 -1.51 -7.94 -5.63
C VAL A 51 -1.89 -7.03 -4.47
N ILE A 52 -2.05 -5.73 -4.74
CA ILE A 52 -2.43 -4.74 -3.73
C ILE A 52 -3.66 -4.01 -4.24
N SER A 53 -4.74 -3.93 -3.45
CA SER A 53 -5.97 -3.26 -3.85
C SER A 53 -6.52 -2.32 -2.78
N GLY A 54 -7.02 -1.15 -3.21
CA GLY A 54 -7.61 -0.17 -2.31
C GLY A 54 -8.14 1.07 -3.02
N THR A 55 -8.51 2.09 -2.25
CA THR A 55 -9.13 3.33 -2.75
C THR A 55 -8.29 4.57 -2.46
N ILE A 56 -8.28 5.04 -1.22
CA ILE A 56 -7.61 6.26 -0.76
C ILE A 56 -6.38 5.86 0.05
N ASP A 57 -5.24 6.46 -0.25
CA ASP A 57 -3.97 6.35 0.46
C ASP A 57 -3.58 4.89 0.74
N PHE A 58 -3.92 3.99 -0.17
CA PHE A 58 -3.98 2.57 0.16
C PHE A 58 -2.60 1.89 0.20
N ILE A 59 -1.53 2.59 -0.19
CA ILE A 59 -0.15 2.28 0.12
C ILE A 59 0.47 3.51 0.80
N PHE A 60 0.70 3.45 2.11
CA PHE A 60 1.08 4.64 2.86
C PHE A 60 2.12 4.36 3.95
N GLY A 61 2.75 5.43 4.44
CA GLY A 61 3.75 5.40 5.51
C GLY A 61 5.10 5.97 5.10
N ASP A 62 6.11 5.69 5.92
CA ASP A 62 7.43 6.32 5.84
C ASP A 62 8.58 5.28 5.85
N SER A 63 8.35 4.11 5.24
CA SER A 63 9.41 3.12 5.03
C SER A 63 10.32 3.47 3.86
N GLN A 64 11.46 2.77 3.76
CA GLN A 64 12.23 2.66 2.52
C GLN A 64 11.77 1.40 1.80
N ILE A 65 10.91 1.55 0.78
CA ILE A 65 10.25 0.41 0.13
C ILE A 65 10.43 0.42 -1.39
N VAL A 66 10.68 -0.77 -1.92
CA VAL A 66 10.55 -1.05 -3.36
C VAL A 66 9.40 -2.05 -3.57
N ILE A 67 8.42 -1.65 -4.37
CA ILE A 67 7.30 -2.46 -4.83
C ILE A 67 7.58 -2.80 -6.28
N GLN A 68 7.86 -4.07 -6.56
CA GLN A 68 8.32 -4.55 -7.86
C GLN A 68 7.42 -5.64 -8.42
N ASN A 69 7.16 -5.60 -9.74
CA ASN A 69 6.39 -6.63 -10.45
C ASN A 69 5.00 -6.91 -9.84
N CYS A 70 4.41 -5.92 -9.18
CA CYS A 70 3.12 -6.07 -8.53
C CYS A 70 1.97 -5.62 -9.44
N LEU A 71 0.78 -6.17 -9.17
CA LEU A 71 -0.48 -5.65 -9.69
C LEU A 71 -1.12 -4.75 -8.62
N ILE A 72 -1.31 -3.49 -8.96
CA ILE A 72 -1.93 -2.48 -8.09
C ILE A 72 -3.32 -2.19 -8.67
N ILE A 73 -4.36 -2.55 -7.92
CA ILE A 73 -5.76 -2.45 -8.35
C ILE A 73 -6.41 -1.27 -7.62
N VAL A 74 -6.79 -0.25 -8.39
CA VAL A 74 -7.49 0.94 -7.91
C VAL A 74 -8.98 0.65 -7.92
N ARG A 75 -9.57 0.44 -6.73
CA ARG A 75 -10.97 0.08 -6.56
C ARG A 75 -11.90 1.28 -6.69
N ARG A 76 -13.19 1.03 -6.93
CA ARG A 76 -14.22 2.07 -6.88
C ARG A 76 -14.36 2.63 -5.45
N PRO A 77 -14.18 3.95 -5.23
CA PRO A 77 -14.40 4.57 -3.93
C PRO A 77 -15.89 4.90 -3.72
N MET A 78 -16.24 5.54 -2.60
CA MET A 78 -17.59 6.12 -2.45
C MET A 78 -17.76 7.34 -3.36
N ASP A 79 -19.01 7.76 -3.54
CA ASP A 79 -19.32 8.98 -4.27
C ASP A 79 -18.61 10.19 -3.65
N ASN A 80 -18.13 11.11 -4.49
CA ASN A 80 -17.36 12.30 -4.12
C ASN A 80 -16.00 12.05 -3.44
N GLN A 81 -15.50 10.80 -3.44
CA GLN A 81 -14.12 10.50 -3.05
C GLN A 81 -13.21 10.40 -4.28
N GLN A 82 -11.92 10.63 -4.07
CA GLN A 82 -10.89 10.46 -5.07
C GLN A 82 -9.90 9.40 -4.61
N ASN A 83 -9.48 8.55 -5.54
CA ASN A 83 -8.48 7.54 -5.23
C ASN A 83 -7.08 8.14 -5.23
N THR A 84 -6.27 7.66 -4.30
CA THR A 84 -4.85 7.96 -4.20
C THR A 84 -4.12 6.64 -3.95
N VAL A 85 -3.16 6.33 -4.81
CA VAL A 85 -2.39 5.08 -4.67
C VAL A 85 -1.43 5.16 -3.50
N THR A 86 -0.75 6.30 -3.35
CA THR A 86 0.31 6.48 -2.36
C THR A 86 0.09 7.69 -1.48
N ALA A 87 0.36 7.55 -0.19
CA ALA A 87 0.57 8.66 0.74
C ALA A 87 1.90 8.46 1.49
N GLN A 88 2.99 8.94 0.87
CA GLN A 88 4.33 8.85 1.45
C GLN A 88 4.49 9.93 2.53
N GLY A 89 4.92 9.53 3.72
CA GLY A 89 4.94 10.36 4.92
C GLY A 89 6.32 10.86 5.36
N LYS A 90 7.27 11.05 4.45
CA LYS A 90 8.61 11.60 4.76
C LYS A 90 8.44 13.02 5.28
N ASP A 91 8.91 13.28 6.49
CA ASP A 91 8.73 14.55 7.18
C ASP A 91 9.95 15.47 6.98
N THR A 92 11.16 14.89 7.04
CA THR A 92 12.40 15.68 6.92
C THR A 92 13.19 15.34 5.67
N ARG A 93 13.87 16.32 5.08
CA ARG A 93 14.72 16.12 3.88
C ARG A 93 15.80 15.04 4.08
N ASN A 94 16.28 14.89 5.32
CA ASN A 94 17.39 14.01 5.68
C ASN A 94 16.99 12.55 5.88
N GLU A 95 15.69 12.25 6.02
CA GLU A 95 15.21 10.86 6.05
C GLU A 95 15.54 10.14 4.74
N ARG A 96 16.02 8.91 4.85
CA ARG A 96 16.36 8.05 3.71
C ARG A 96 15.20 7.11 3.36
N THR A 97 13.98 7.60 3.52
CA THR A 97 12.73 6.89 3.27
C THR A 97 12.16 7.29 1.90
N GLY A 98 11.21 6.50 1.41
CA GLY A 98 10.58 6.73 0.12
C GLY A 98 9.99 5.45 -0.47
N MET A 99 9.04 5.64 -1.39
CA MET A 99 8.36 4.55 -2.09
C MET A 99 8.81 4.51 -3.55
N THR A 100 9.31 3.36 -3.98
CA THR A 100 9.60 3.10 -5.40
C THR A 100 8.62 2.06 -5.94
N ILE A 101 7.89 2.42 -6.99
CA ILE A 101 7.02 1.50 -7.73
C ILE A 101 7.70 1.19 -9.06
N GLN A 102 8.15 -0.05 -9.25
CA GLN A 102 8.97 -0.46 -10.39
C GLN A 102 8.35 -1.65 -11.11
N ASN A 103 8.21 -1.57 -12.44
CA ASN A 103 7.64 -2.63 -13.27
C ASN A 103 6.28 -3.17 -12.75
N CYS A 104 5.51 -2.30 -12.10
CA CYS A 104 4.17 -2.65 -11.64
C CYS A 104 3.14 -2.26 -12.68
N ARG A 105 1.99 -2.91 -12.64
CA ARG A 105 0.80 -2.49 -13.38
C ARG A 105 -0.17 -1.83 -12.43
N ILE A 106 -0.59 -0.60 -12.73
CA ILE A 106 -1.64 0.11 -12.00
C ILE A 106 -2.88 0.12 -12.91
N VAL A 107 -3.97 -0.49 -12.44
CA VAL A 107 -5.19 -0.68 -13.24
C VAL A 107 -6.44 -0.35 -12.40
N PRO A 108 -7.53 0.12 -13.02
CA PRO A 108 -8.84 0.16 -12.35
C PRO A 108 -9.39 -1.25 -12.14
N ASP A 109 -10.27 -1.41 -11.15
CA ASP A 109 -11.19 -2.56 -11.01
C ASP A 109 -12.38 -2.44 -11.98
#